data_AF-A0A2E7BQZ6-F1
#
_entry.id   AF-A0A2E7BQZ6-F1
#
_cell.length_a   1.000
_cell.length_b   1.000
_cell.length_c   1.000
_cell.angle_alpha   90.00
_cell.angle_beta   90.00
_cell.angle_gamma   90.00
#
_symmetry.space_group_name_H-M   'P 1'
#
loop_
_entity.id
_entity.type
_entity.pdbx_description
1 polymer ?
#
loop_
_entity_poly.entity_id
_entity_poly.type
_entity_poly.pdbx_seq_one_letter_code
_entity_poly.pdbx_strand_id
1 'polypeptide(L)'
;MERLELPAIRSIIQTEQFGSWFAEFSGLQARRAMLQEELKELNLTRKRMLFEGGHWREEADEVLLESSSLRAQVDNLEADGARAEAEAYRVLMRYENKRAEVTELWERIGVVELRVDDYKDEATRNRIQRKIQPELNRLRDSYRTGSEAKELLWEEHEKLWIRSAEASLTGPEVTIRADRLEARYATLVTEADRYRAQAEGLLEQVNELREDLQAVEQALETLKTSANEHFNCLCHREFLYWLAGDDRDLVYLVPLIDNRDDYNIEVRARQLYQCGAEDGVSRLAPVANDSDDAEDMTRLREIFEGLVEAL
;
A
#
# COMPACT_ATOMS: atom_id res chain seq x y z
N MET A 1 -30.72 -8.45 -47.52
CA MET A 1 -29.62 -7.76 -48.19
C MET A 1 -29.76 -8.01 -49.68
N GLU A 2 -30.18 -6.97 -50.39
CA GLU A 2 -30.26 -7.00 -51.84
C GLU A 2 -28.86 -6.80 -52.41
N ARG A 3 -28.62 -7.34 -53.61
CA ARG A 3 -27.35 -7.13 -54.29
C ARG A 3 -27.39 -5.79 -55.01
N LEU A 4 -26.29 -5.05 -54.97
CA LEU A 4 -26.22 -3.71 -55.53
C LEU A 4 -25.10 -3.63 -56.58
N GLU A 5 -25.39 -2.90 -57.65
CA GLU A 5 -24.38 -2.57 -58.66
C GLU A 5 -23.42 -1.50 -58.15
N LEU A 6 -22.18 -1.53 -58.65
CA LEU A 6 -21.12 -0.60 -58.26
C LEU A 6 -21.55 0.89 -58.32
N PRO A 7 -22.24 1.38 -59.38
CA PRO A 7 -22.68 2.77 -59.43
C PRO A 7 -23.69 3.15 -58.33
N ALA A 8 -24.54 2.20 -57.92
CA ALA A 8 -25.49 2.43 -56.83
C ALA A 8 -24.76 2.59 -55.48
N ILE A 9 -23.74 1.74 -55.23
CA ILE A 9 -22.92 1.81 -54.02
C ILE A 9 -22.15 3.15 -53.97
N ARG A 10 -21.55 3.58 -55.08
CA ARG A 10 -20.89 4.89 -55.17
C ARG A 10 -21.85 6.03 -54.86
N SER A 11 -23.07 5.98 -55.40
CA SER A 11 -24.10 6.99 -55.13
C SER A 11 -24.44 7.05 -53.64
N ILE A 12 -24.60 5.91 -52.98
CA ILE A 12 -24.86 5.83 -51.52
C ILE A 12 -23.75 6.51 -50.72
N ILE A 13 -22.48 6.19 -51.00
CA ILE A 13 -21.32 6.72 -50.26
C ILE A 13 -21.17 8.25 -50.42
N GLN A 14 -21.64 8.79 -51.55
CA GLN A 14 -21.63 10.22 -51.84
C GLN A 14 -22.82 10.97 -51.23
N THR A 15 -23.83 10.27 -50.68
CA THR A 15 -24.98 10.92 -50.05
C THR A 15 -24.57 11.67 -48.78
N GLU A 16 -25.27 12.77 -48.51
CA GLU A 16 -25.15 13.50 -47.24
C GLU A 16 -25.55 12.62 -46.05
N GLN A 17 -26.54 11.76 -46.23
CA GLN A 17 -26.98 10.81 -45.21
C GLN A 17 -25.85 9.87 -44.79
N PHE A 18 -25.12 9.29 -45.76
CA PHE A 18 -23.95 8.47 -45.46
C PHE A 18 -22.84 9.27 -44.79
N GLY A 19 -22.57 10.49 -45.29
CA GLY A 19 -21.59 11.40 -44.70
C GLY A 19 -21.88 11.72 -43.23
N SER A 20 -23.13 12.03 -42.90
CA SER A 20 -23.57 12.30 -41.52
C SER A 20 -23.48 11.06 -40.63
N TRP A 21 -23.97 9.92 -41.12
CA TRP A 21 -23.88 8.64 -40.41
C TRP A 21 -22.44 8.26 -40.09
N PHE A 22 -21.55 8.41 -41.08
CA PHE A 22 -20.14 8.08 -40.93
C PHE A 22 -19.46 9.02 -39.91
N ALA A 23 -19.75 10.33 -39.97
CA ALA A 23 -19.21 11.29 -39.02
C ALA A 23 -19.65 10.98 -37.57
N GLU A 24 -20.91 10.60 -37.37
CA GLU A 24 -21.42 10.17 -36.08
C GLU A 24 -20.73 8.88 -35.61
N PHE A 25 -20.58 7.89 -36.48
CA PHE A 25 -19.90 6.64 -36.17
C PHE A 25 -18.44 6.87 -35.75
N SER A 26 -17.69 7.66 -36.52
CA SER A 26 -16.30 8.00 -36.19
C SER A 26 -16.21 8.79 -34.88
N GLY A 27 -17.15 9.70 -34.62
CA GLY A 27 -17.23 10.44 -33.37
C GLY A 27 -17.46 9.53 -32.16
N LEU A 28 -18.39 8.58 -32.26
CA LEU A 28 -18.66 7.60 -31.21
C LEU A 28 -17.49 6.62 -31.00
N GLN A 29 -16.82 6.17 -32.07
CA GLN A 29 -15.60 5.35 -31.96
C GLN A 29 -14.48 6.08 -31.24
N ALA A 30 -14.24 7.36 -31.59
CA ALA A 30 -13.26 8.18 -30.90
C ALA A 30 -13.61 8.38 -29.42
N ARG A 31 -14.89 8.64 -29.10
CA ARG A 31 -15.36 8.74 -27.72
C ARG A 31 -15.17 7.44 -26.95
N ARG A 32 -15.49 6.29 -27.56
CA ARG A 32 -15.27 4.96 -26.97
C ARG A 32 -13.80 4.74 -26.65
N ALA A 33 -12.89 5.04 -27.57
CA ALA A 33 -11.45 4.89 -27.37
C ALA A 33 -10.95 5.79 -26.22
N MET A 34 -11.40 7.04 -26.16
CA MET A 34 -11.08 7.96 -25.07
C MET A 34 -11.56 7.42 -23.71
N LEU A 35 -12.83 6.99 -23.62
CA LEU A 35 -13.40 6.43 -22.38
C LEU A 35 -12.68 5.16 -21.93
N GLN A 36 -12.28 4.30 -22.87
CA GLN A 36 -11.52 3.09 -22.56
C GLN A 36 -10.14 3.40 -21.98
N GLU A 37 -9.46 4.41 -22.50
CA GLU A 37 -8.15 4.81 -21.98
C GLU A 37 -8.27 5.47 -20.61
N GLU A 38 -9.21 6.41 -20.45
CA GLU A 38 -9.49 7.06 -19.16
C GLU A 38 -9.86 6.02 -18.08
N LEU A 39 -10.67 5.02 -18.43
CA LEU A 39 -11.01 3.92 -17.54
C LEU A 39 -9.78 3.09 -17.14
N LYS A 40 -8.83 2.84 -18.05
CA LYS A 40 -7.57 2.15 -17.68
C LYS A 40 -6.75 3.01 -16.72
N GLU A 41 -6.60 4.29 -17.00
CA GLU A 41 -5.84 5.23 -16.16
C GLU A 41 -6.43 5.35 -14.75
N LEU A 42 -7.75 5.50 -14.64
CA LEU A 42 -8.43 5.54 -13.33
C LEU A 42 -8.28 4.22 -12.58
N ASN A 43 -8.39 3.07 -13.26
CA ASN A 43 -8.17 1.78 -12.61
C ASN A 43 -6.74 1.61 -12.10
N LEU A 44 -5.73 2.08 -12.86
CA LEU A 44 -4.34 2.07 -12.42
C LEU A 44 -4.13 2.99 -11.21
N THR A 45 -4.69 4.20 -11.26
CA THR A 45 -4.62 5.17 -10.16
C THR A 45 -5.28 4.61 -8.90
N ARG A 46 -6.47 4.02 -9.03
CA ARG A 46 -7.17 3.36 -7.92
C ARG A 46 -6.35 2.23 -7.31
N LYS A 47 -5.75 1.36 -8.13
CA LYS A 47 -4.88 0.28 -7.65
C LYS A 47 -3.67 0.82 -6.89
N ARG A 48 -3.08 1.92 -7.35
CA ARG A 48 -1.99 2.60 -6.64
C ARG A 48 -2.45 3.10 -5.27
N MET A 49 -3.60 3.77 -5.19
CA MET A 49 -4.13 4.26 -3.91
C MET A 49 -4.38 3.13 -2.91
N LEU A 50 -4.92 1.99 -3.37
CA LEU A 50 -5.10 0.81 -2.51
C LEU A 50 -3.77 0.23 -2.03
N PHE A 51 -2.75 0.21 -2.89
CA PHE A 51 -1.42 -0.26 -2.52
C PHE A 51 -0.78 0.64 -1.45
N GLU A 52 -0.79 1.95 -1.66
CA GLU A 52 -0.27 2.93 -0.70
C GLU A 52 -1.03 2.84 0.64
N GLY A 53 -2.36 2.77 0.60
CA GLY A 53 -3.17 2.59 1.81
C GLY A 53 -2.86 1.29 2.55
N GLY A 54 -2.58 0.21 1.82
CA GLY A 54 -2.13 -1.06 2.39
C GLY A 54 -0.76 -0.94 3.07
N HIS A 55 0.20 -0.25 2.45
CA HIS A 55 1.52 -0.01 3.03
C HIS A 55 1.44 0.77 4.36
N TRP A 56 0.69 1.87 4.39
CA TRP A 56 0.48 2.62 5.62
C TRP A 56 -0.20 1.81 6.71
N ARG A 57 -1.10 0.89 6.33
CA ARG A 57 -1.75 0.01 7.28
C ARG A 57 -0.79 -1.01 7.89
N GLU A 58 0.09 -1.59 7.07
CA GLU A 58 1.14 -2.50 7.53
C GLU A 58 2.10 -1.80 8.49
N GLU A 59 2.57 -0.59 8.15
CA GLU A 59 3.42 0.22 9.04
C GLU A 59 2.69 0.57 10.36
N ALA A 60 1.38 0.87 10.30
CA ALA A 60 0.59 1.11 11.50
C ALA A 60 0.56 -0.14 12.41
N ASP A 61 0.33 -1.31 11.85
CA ASP A 61 0.26 -2.55 12.61
C ASP A 61 1.62 -2.90 13.27
N GLU A 62 2.75 -2.62 12.60
CA GLU A 62 4.09 -2.74 13.20
C GLU A 62 4.29 -1.79 14.39
N VAL A 63 3.92 -0.52 14.25
CA VAL A 63 4.02 0.49 15.32
C VAL A 63 3.13 0.12 16.51
N LEU A 64 1.94 -0.42 16.25
CA LEU A 64 1.03 -0.89 17.31
C LEU A 64 1.63 -2.08 18.08
N LEU A 65 2.27 -3.01 17.37
CA LEU A 65 2.94 -4.15 17.99
C LEU A 65 4.11 -3.69 18.89
N GLU A 66 4.93 -2.75 18.42
CA GLU A 66 6.01 -2.16 19.24
C GLU A 66 5.45 -1.48 20.50
N SER A 67 4.38 -0.68 20.35
CA SER A 67 3.73 -0.06 21.51
C SER A 67 3.22 -1.09 22.51
N SER A 68 2.54 -2.14 22.04
CA SER A 68 2.04 -3.22 22.90
C SER A 68 3.17 -3.93 23.65
N SER A 69 4.32 -4.12 23.00
CA SER A 69 5.50 -4.70 23.66
C SER A 69 6.04 -3.79 24.76
N LEU A 70 6.05 -2.47 24.55
CA LEU A 70 6.47 -1.51 25.57
C LEU A 70 5.49 -1.45 26.74
N ARG A 71 4.17 -1.55 26.49
CA ARG A 71 3.17 -1.67 27.57
C ARG A 71 3.41 -2.90 28.44
N ALA A 72 3.65 -4.06 27.83
CA ALA A 72 4.02 -5.25 28.58
C ALA A 72 5.35 -5.09 29.35
N GLN A 73 6.30 -4.30 28.83
CA GLN A 73 7.51 -3.97 29.56
C GLN A 73 7.23 -3.10 30.79
N VAL A 74 6.30 -2.14 30.71
CA VAL A 74 5.86 -1.32 31.87
C VAL A 74 5.29 -2.23 32.96
N ASP A 75 4.37 -3.13 32.63
CA ASP A 75 3.76 -4.05 33.59
C ASP A 75 4.84 -4.90 34.31
N ASN A 76 5.85 -5.35 33.56
CA ASN A 76 6.97 -6.10 34.12
C ASN A 76 7.85 -5.25 35.04
N LEU A 77 8.12 -3.99 34.67
CA LEU A 77 8.89 -3.05 35.51
C LEU A 77 8.14 -2.74 36.79
N GLU A 78 6.83 -2.48 36.73
CA GLU A 78 6.00 -2.24 37.91
C GLU A 78 5.99 -3.44 38.86
N ALA A 79 5.81 -4.65 38.31
CA ALA A 79 5.87 -5.87 39.10
C ALA A 79 7.27 -6.12 39.69
N ASP A 80 8.34 -5.78 38.96
CA ASP A 80 9.71 -5.91 39.46
C ASP A 80 10.01 -4.90 40.57
N GLY A 81 9.61 -3.64 40.37
CA GLY A 81 9.73 -2.57 41.35
C GLY A 81 9.01 -2.92 42.65
N ALA A 82 7.74 -3.33 42.57
CA ALA A 82 6.95 -3.71 43.75
C ALA A 82 7.56 -4.91 44.51
N ARG A 83 8.14 -5.89 43.80
CA ARG A 83 8.84 -7.01 44.43
C ARG A 83 10.12 -6.56 45.13
N ALA A 84 10.95 -5.76 44.45
CA ALA A 84 12.18 -5.23 45.01
C ALA A 84 11.92 -4.35 46.25
N GLU A 85 10.89 -3.51 46.19
CA GLU A 85 10.44 -2.68 47.32
C GLU A 85 9.99 -3.54 48.51
N ALA A 86 9.13 -4.52 48.28
CA ALA A 86 8.65 -5.41 49.33
C ALA A 86 9.79 -6.21 49.98
N GLU A 87 10.78 -6.63 49.20
CA GLU A 87 11.97 -7.31 49.69
C GLU A 87 12.89 -6.35 50.46
N ALA A 88 13.09 -5.13 49.96
CA ALA A 88 13.86 -4.08 50.62
C ALA A 88 13.32 -3.81 52.03
N TYR A 89 11.99 -3.71 52.20
CA TYR A 89 11.38 -3.55 53.51
C TYR A 89 11.62 -4.74 54.45
N ARG A 90 11.60 -5.98 53.94
CA ARG A 90 11.91 -7.16 54.75
C ARG A 90 13.36 -7.17 55.21
N VAL A 91 14.29 -6.82 54.33
CA VAL A 91 15.72 -6.72 54.66
C VAL A 91 15.95 -5.59 55.67
N LEU A 92 15.31 -4.44 55.49
CA LEU A 92 15.36 -3.33 56.43
C LEU A 92 14.88 -3.76 57.83
N MET A 93 13.78 -4.50 57.93
CA MET A 93 13.32 -5.02 59.23
C MET A 93 14.34 -5.97 59.89
N ARG A 94 15.03 -6.81 59.11
CA ARG A 94 16.13 -7.66 59.62
C ARG A 94 17.33 -6.82 60.07
N TYR A 95 17.68 -5.79 59.28
CA TYR A 95 18.73 -4.83 59.62
C TYR A 95 18.43 -4.14 60.95
N GLU A 96 17.21 -3.64 61.15
CA GLU A 96 16.78 -2.95 62.36
C GLU A 96 16.87 -3.87 63.59
N ASN A 97 16.40 -5.12 63.46
CA ASN A 97 16.55 -6.12 64.52
C ASN A 97 18.03 -6.39 64.83
N LYS A 98 18.87 -6.54 63.80
CA LYS A 98 20.30 -6.80 63.99
C LYS A 98 21.02 -5.61 64.60
N ARG A 99 20.65 -4.40 64.20
CA ARG A 99 21.17 -3.14 64.78
C ARG A 99 20.87 -3.09 66.27
N ALA A 100 19.64 -3.43 66.68
CA ALA A 100 19.26 -3.48 68.09
C ALA A 100 20.07 -4.52 68.88
N GLU A 101 20.26 -5.74 68.34
CA GLU A 101 21.11 -6.77 68.97
C GLU A 101 22.57 -6.29 69.13
N VAL A 102 23.13 -5.63 68.11
CA VAL A 102 24.49 -5.10 68.15
C VAL A 102 24.62 -3.97 69.16
N THR A 103 23.62 -3.09 69.28
CA THR A 103 23.56 -2.05 70.32
C THR A 103 23.52 -2.67 71.71
N GLU A 104 22.71 -3.70 71.94
CA GLU A 104 22.66 -4.40 73.23
C GLU A 104 24.01 -5.05 73.58
N LEU A 105 24.69 -5.66 72.61
CA LEU A 105 26.04 -6.21 72.81
C LEU A 105 27.04 -5.13 73.20
N TRP A 106 26.98 -3.97 72.56
CA TRP A 106 27.84 -2.84 72.89
C TRP A 106 27.60 -2.31 74.31
N GLU A 107 26.33 -2.16 74.71
CA GLU A 107 25.96 -1.77 76.08
C GLU A 107 26.46 -2.79 77.12
N ARG A 108 26.28 -4.09 76.84
CA ARG A 108 26.79 -5.17 77.72
C ARG A 108 28.31 -5.13 77.87
N ILE A 109 29.05 -4.89 76.79
CA ILE A 109 30.51 -4.69 76.84
C ILE A 109 30.83 -3.53 77.79
N GLY A 110 30.17 -2.38 77.63
CA GLY A 110 30.38 -1.21 78.49
C GLY A 110 30.08 -1.48 79.97
N VAL A 111 28.99 -2.18 80.28
CA VAL A 111 28.67 -2.59 81.67
C VAL A 111 29.75 -3.51 82.26
N VAL A 112 30.23 -4.48 81.48
CA VAL A 112 31.26 -5.41 81.94
C VAL A 112 32.61 -4.71 82.13
N GLU A 113 32.94 -3.73 81.29
CA GLU A 113 34.14 -2.88 81.43
C GLU A 113 34.04 -2.01 82.70
N LEU A 114 32.90 -1.35 82.94
CA LEU A 114 32.67 -0.53 84.14
C LEU A 114 32.82 -1.32 85.45
N ARG A 115 32.43 -2.61 85.48
CA ARG A 115 32.61 -3.48 86.66
C ARG A 115 34.07 -3.63 87.07
N VAL A 116 35.02 -3.46 86.14
CA VAL A 116 36.46 -3.47 86.45
C VAL A 116 36.88 -2.14 87.07
N ASP A 117 36.32 -1.03 86.60
CA ASP A 117 36.67 0.33 87.03
C ASP A 117 36.13 0.68 88.43
N ASP A 118 35.06 0.01 88.90
CA ASP A 118 34.49 0.20 90.24
C ASP A 118 35.45 -0.15 91.40
N TYR A 119 36.52 -0.91 91.14
CA TYR A 119 37.51 -1.28 92.15
C TYR A 119 38.64 -0.25 92.28
N LYS A 120 38.76 0.36 93.46
CA LYS A 120 39.78 1.37 93.79
C LYS A 120 41.19 0.79 94.00
N ASP A 121 41.29 -0.46 94.41
CA ASP A 121 42.56 -1.16 94.62
C ASP A 121 43.05 -1.83 93.32
N GLU A 122 44.29 -1.54 92.94
CA GLU A 122 44.87 -1.94 91.66
C GLU A 122 45.17 -3.43 91.58
N ALA A 123 45.52 -4.07 92.69
CA ALA A 123 45.71 -5.52 92.75
C ALA A 123 44.39 -6.27 92.55
N THR A 124 43.31 -5.77 93.16
CA THR A 124 41.96 -6.31 93.00
C THR A 124 41.42 -6.10 91.59
N ARG A 125 41.62 -4.90 91.01
CA ARG A 125 41.26 -4.58 89.62
C ARG A 125 41.91 -5.54 88.63
N ASN A 126 43.22 -5.74 88.71
CA ASN A 126 43.96 -6.64 87.83
C ASN A 126 43.49 -8.11 87.91
N ARG A 127 43.14 -8.58 89.11
CA ARG A 127 42.62 -9.94 89.31
C ARG A 127 41.23 -10.11 88.68
N ILE A 128 40.37 -9.13 88.82
CA ILE A 128 39.01 -9.13 88.26
C ILE A 128 39.05 -8.98 86.75
N GLN A 129 39.90 -8.10 86.23
CA GLN A 129 40.13 -7.93 84.80
C GLN A 129 40.55 -9.25 84.13
N ARG A 130 41.50 -10.00 84.69
CA ARG A 130 41.90 -11.31 84.16
C ARG A 130 40.77 -12.34 84.14
N LYS A 131 39.84 -12.27 85.10
CA LYS A 131 38.67 -13.18 85.15
C LYS A 131 37.61 -12.80 84.13
N ILE A 132 37.41 -11.51 83.89
CA ILE A 132 36.39 -10.97 83.00
C ILE A 132 36.86 -10.94 81.53
N GLN A 133 38.18 -10.92 81.28
CA GLN A 133 38.75 -10.84 79.93
C GLN A 133 38.20 -11.86 78.92
N PRO A 134 38.01 -13.16 79.27
CA PRO A 134 37.44 -14.12 78.32
C PRO A 134 35.99 -13.81 77.94
N GLU A 135 35.20 -13.28 78.88
CA GLU A 135 33.82 -12.85 78.65
C GLU A 135 33.79 -11.61 77.75
N LEU A 136 34.65 -10.62 78.02
CA LEU A 136 34.82 -9.44 77.17
C LEU A 136 35.24 -9.81 75.74
N ASN A 137 36.18 -10.73 75.58
CA ASN A 137 36.60 -11.18 74.25
C ASN A 137 35.43 -11.81 73.49
N ARG A 138 34.64 -12.69 74.14
CA ARG A 138 33.45 -13.30 73.51
C ARG A 138 32.40 -12.27 73.12
N LEU A 139 32.14 -11.28 73.98
CA LEU A 139 31.20 -10.20 73.68
C LEU A 139 31.69 -9.34 72.51
N ARG A 140 32.99 -9.00 72.48
CA ARG A 140 33.62 -8.24 71.39
C ARG A 140 33.60 -9.00 70.07
N ASP A 141 33.87 -10.31 70.08
CA ASP A 141 33.78 -11.15 68.88
C ASP A 141 32.34 -11.21 68.37
N SER A 142 31.38 -11.41 69.27
CA SER A 142 29.94 -11.42 68.92
C SER A 142 29.47 -10.07 68.37
N TYR A 143 29.94 -8.97 68.97
CA TYR A 143 29.67 -7.62 68.50
C TYR A 143 30.24 -7.41 67.09
N ARG A 144 31.49 -7.83 66.86
CA ARG A 144 32.15 -7.71 65.56
C ARG A 144 31.38 -8.46 64.47
N THR A 145 31.12 -9.75 64.67
CA THR A 145 30.36 -10.57 63.70
C THR A 145 28.94 -10.03 63.51
N GLY A 146 28.31 -9.57 64.59
CA GLY A 146 26.99 -8.94 64.53
C GLY A 146 26.99 -7.65 63.71
N SER A 147 28.02 -6.81 63.88
CA SER A 147 28.19 -5.57 63.13
C SER A 147 28.45 -5.84 61.65
N GLU A 148 29.29 -6.82 61.33
CA GLU A 148 29.55 -7.25 59.94
C GLU A 148 28.24 -7.73 59.27
N ALA A 149 27.46 -8.58 59.95
CA ALA A 149 26.16 -9.04 59.44
C ALA A 149 25.15 -7.90 59.27
N LYS A 150 25.16 -6.90 60.17
CA LYS A 150 24.33 -5.71 60.08
C LYS A 150 24.70 -4.86 58.84
N GLU A 151 25.98 -4.63 58.57
CA GLU A 151 26.40 -3.90 57.37
C GLU A 151 26.00 -4.65 56.08
N LEU A 152 26.13 -5.98 56.04
CA LEU A 152 25.69 -6.77 54.88
C LEU A 152 24.19 -6.63 54.59
N LEU A 153 23.34 -6.60 55.64
CA LEU A 153 21.91 -6.36 55.48
C LEU A 153 21.61 -4.95 54.95
N TRP A 154 22.41 -3.95 55.36
CA TRP A 154 22.27 -2.59 54.85
C TRP A 154 22.62 -2.52 53.36
N GLU A 155 23.75 -3.11 52.95
CA GLU A 155 24.15 -3.17 51.54
C GLU A 155 23.12 -3.90 50.66
N GLU A 156 22.52 -4.99 51.17
CA GLU A 156 21.45 -5.70 50.48
C GLU A 156 20.19 -4.83 50.34
N HIS A 157 19.80 -4.13 51.41
CA HIS A 157 18.68 -3.18 51.38
C HIS A 157 18.90 -2.08 50.35
N GLU A 158 20.09 -1.46 50.33
CA GLU A 158 20.42 -0.40 49.36
C GLU A 158 20.33 -0.92 47.92
N LYS A 159 20.85 -2.11 47.62
CA LYS A 159 20.76 -2.70 46.29
C LYS A 159 19.30 -2.91 45.84
N LEU A 160 18.46 -3.44 46.73
CA LEU A 160 17.04 -3.64 46.43
C LEU A 160 16.30 -2.30 46.27
N TRP A 161 16.64 -1.31 47.08
CA TRP A 161 16.06 0.02 47.00
C TRP A 161 16.42 0.73 45.69
N ILE A 162 17.69 0.64 45.26
CA ILE A 162 18.14 1.18 43.97
C ILE A 162 17.39 0.50 42.83
N ARG A 163 17.28 -0.84 42.82
CA ARG A 163 16.52 -1.56 41.79
C ARG A 163 15.04 -1.15 41.74
N SER A 164 14.42 -0.97 42.90
CA SER A 164 13.04 -0.47 43.00
C SER A 164 12.92 0.94 42.41
N ALA A 165 13.88 1.82 42.70
CA ALA A 165 13.90 3.18 42.18
C ALA A 165 14.13 3.20 40.66
N GLU A 166 15.04 2.38 40.13
CA GLU A 166 15.28 2.22 38.70
C GLU A 166 13.99 1.81 37.96
N ALA A 167 13.31 0.76 38.44
CA ALA A 167 12.04 0.32 37.86
C ALA A 167 10.97 1.43 37.88
N SER A 168 10.88 2.17 39.00
CA SER A 168 9.91 3.27 39.17
C SER A 168 10.19 4.47 38.27
N LEU A 169 11.46 4.72 37.93
CA LEU A 169 11.86 5.82 37.04
C LEU A 169 11.77 5.42 35.57
N THR A 170 12.14 4.19 35.22
CA THR A 170 12.10 3.69 33.84
C THR A 170 10.67 3.44 33.35
N GLY A 171 9.75 3.02 34.22
CA GLY A 171 8.35 2.76 33.85
C GLY A 171 7.66 3.95 33.15
N PRO A 172 7.68 5.17 33.72
CA PRO A 172 7.15 6.37 33.06
C PRO A 172 7.83 6.71 31.73
N GLU A 173 9.15 6.51 31.61
CA GLU A 173 9.88 6.76 30.34
C GLU A 173 9.39 5.83 29.22
N VAL A 174 9.26 4.54 29.53
CA VAL A 174 8.73 3.53 28.60
C VAL A 174 7.26 3.84 28.25
N THR A 175 6.47 4.28 29.23
CA THR A 175 5.07 4.70 29.04
C THR A 175 4.97 5.85 28.04
N ILE A 176 5.77 6.91 28.20
CA ILE A 176 5.79 8.06 27.27
C ILE A 176 6.17 7.60 25.86
N ARG A 177 7.09 6.64 25.73
CA ARG A 177 7.46 6.08 24.43
C ARG A 177 6.31 5.31 23.80
N ALA A 178 5.59 4.48 24.57
CA ALA A 178 4.40 3.78 24.09
C ALA A 178 3.31 4.77 23.63
N ASP A 179 3.03 5.82 24.42
CA ASP A 179 2.06 6.87 24.06
C ASP A 179 2.42 7.56 22.73
N ARG A 180 3.72 7.83 22.49
CA ARG A 180 4.18 8.41 21.22
C ARG A 180 3.97 7.46 20.04
N LEU A 181 4.18 6.16 20.23
CA LEU A 181 3.91 5.16 19.19
C LEU A 181 2.41 5.03 18.93
N GLU A 182 1.56 5.08 19.95
CA GLU A 182 0.10 5.10 19.78
C GLU A 182 -0.38 6.35 19.03
N ALA A 183 0.21 7.52 19.29
CA ALA A 183 -0.08 8.74 18.54
C ALA A 183 0.38 8.63 17.06
N ARG A 184 1.55 8.02 16.82
CA ARG A 184 2.03 7.72 15.47
C ARG A 184 1.10 6.74 14.76
N TYR A 185 0.69 5.66 15.42
CA TYR A 185 -0.28 4.69 14.92
C TYR A 185 -1.56 5.39 14.46
N ALA A 186 -2.14 6.26 15.29
CA ALA A 186 -3.35 7.00 14.93
C ALA A 186 -3.17 7.85 13.67
N THR A 187 -2.00 8.49 13.52
CA THR A 187 -1.64 9.25 12.31
C THR A 187 -1.57 8.33 11.08
N LEU A 188 -0.87 7.20 11.18
CA LEU A 188 -0.71 6.25 10.07
C LEU A 188 -2.05 5.64 9.63
N VAL A 189 -2.93 5.30 10.59
CA VAL A 189 -4.28 4.82 10.29
C VAL A 189 -5.10 5.89 9.56
N THR A 190 -5.01 7.15 9.99
CA THR A 190 -5.71 8.26 9.33
C THR A 190 -5.24 8.43 7.88
N GLU A 191 -3.93 8.28 7.62
CA GLU A 191 -3.39 8.31 6.26
C GLU A 191 -3.87 7.12 5.42
N ALA A 192 -3.84 5.91 5.97
CA ALA A 192 -4.36 4.72 5.29
C ALA A 192 -5.85 4.88 4.92
N ASP A 193 -6.66 5.40 5.84
CA ASP A 193 -8.08 5.67 5.62
C ASP A 193 -8.31 6.75 4.55
N ARG A 194 -7.45 7.77 4.49
CA ARG A 194 -7.48 8.78 3.42
C ARG A 194 -7.25 8.16 2.06
N TYR A 195 -6.24 7.30 1.90
CA TYR A 195 -5.99 6.58 0.65
C TYR A 195 -7.14 5.65 0.26
N ARG A 196 -7.72 4.97 1.25
CA ARG A 196 -8.90 4.11 1.02
C ARG A 196 -10.10 4.92 0.53
N ALA A 197 -10.41 6.05 1.18
CA ALA A 197 -11.50 6.93 0.77
C ALA A 197 -11.29 7.47 -0.66
N GLN A 198 -10.06 7.84 -1.01
CA GLN A 198 -9.72 8.24 -2.39
C GLN A 198 -9.92 7.09 -3.38
N ALA A 199 -9.53 5.87 -3.03
CA ALA A 199 -9.73 4.69 -3.87
C ALA A 199 -11.22 4.33 -4.05
N GLU A 200 -12.05 4.59 -3.04
CA GLU A 200 -13.51 4.43 -3.10
C GLU A 200 -14.14 5.52 -3.99
N GLY A 201 -13.73 6.78 -3.87
CA GLY A 201 -14.18 7.84 -4.80
C GLY A 201 -13.77 7.59 -6.26
N LEU A 202 -12.57 7.03 -6.49
CA LEU A 202 -12.15 6.61 -7.83
C LEU A 202 -12.96 5.40 -8.35
N LEU A 203 -13.47 4.53 -7.47
CA LEU A 203 -14.34 3.43 -7.88
C LEU A 203 -15.68 3.94 -8.40
N GLU A 204 -16.24 4.97 -7.76
CA GLU A 204 -17.47 5.62 -8.22
C GLU A 204 -17.28 6.20 -9.63
N GLN A 205 -16.20 6.96 -9.85
CA GLN A 205 -15.85 7.48 -11.19
C GLN A 205 -15.65 6.38 -12.23
N VAL A 206 -15.02 5.26 -11.85
CA VAL A 206 -14.87 4.10 -12.74
C VAL A 206 -16.22 3.51 -13.12
N ASN A 207 -17.19 3.48 -12.21
CA ASN A 207 -18.53 2.97 -12.51
C ASN A 207 -19.30 3.94 -13.42
N GLU A 208 -19.23 5.25 -13.18
CA GLU A 208 -19.81 6.27 -14.06
C GLU A 208 -19.26 6.16 -15.48
N LEU A 209 -17.94 6.09 -15.66
CA LEU A 209 -17.33 5.92 -16.99
C LEU A 209 -17.69 4.58 -17.65
N ARG A 210 -17.95 3.53 -16.87
CA ARG A 210 -18.43 2.25 -17.42
C ARG A 210 -19.84 2.36 -17.97
N GLU A 211 -20.72 3.07 -17.28
CA GLU A 211 -22.07 3.34 -17.75
C GLU A 211 -22.04 4.16 -19.04
N ASP A 212 -21.21 5.22 -19.09
CA ASP A 212 -20.99 6.02 -20.28
C ASP A 212 -20.44 5.18 -21.45
N LEU A 213 -19.44 4.33 -21.18
CA LEU A 213 -18.86 3.44 -22.19
C LEU A 213 -19.92 2.47 -22.73
N GLN A 214 -20.73 1.89 -21.86
CA GLN A 214 -21.82 1.00 -22.24
C GLN A 214 -22.86 1.73 -23.10
N ALA A 215 -23.22 2.97 -22.76
CA ALA A 215 -24.14 3.79 -23.54
C ALA A 215 -23.58 4.08 -24.95
N VAL A 216 -22.30 4.42 -25.05
CA VAL A 216 -21.62 4.62 -26.35
C VAL A 216 -21.57 3.33 -27.17
N GLU A 217 -21.30 2.19 -26.54
CA GLU A 217 -21.30 0.89 -27.22
C GLU A 217 -22.70 0.52 -27.74
N GLN A 218 -23.76 0.79 -26.97
CA GLN A 218 -25.14 0.61 -27.42
C GLN A 218 -25.52 1.56 -28.57
N ALA A 219 -25.08 2.81 -28.51
CA ALA A 219 -25.29 3.78 -29.57
C ALA A 219 -24.59 3.33 -30.87
N LEU A 220 -23.35 2.83 -30.77
CA LEU A 220 -22.63 2.25 -31.90
C LEU A 220 -23.38 1.07 -32.51
N GLU A 221 -23.87 0.12 -31.71
CA GLU A 221 -24.63 -1.03 -32.24
C GLU A 221 -25.96 -0.60 -32.90
N THR A 222 -26.63 0.40 -32.35
CA THR A 222 -27.83 1.00 -32.96
C THR A 222 -27.50 1.62 -34.31
N LEU A 223 -26.39 2.37 -34.39
CA LEU A 223 -25.93 3.03 -35.61
C LEU A 223 -25.47 2.02 -36.68
N LYS A 224 -24.89 0.89 -36.29
CA LYS A 224 -24.58 -0.21 -37.22
C LYS A 224 -25.84 -0.87 -37.76
N THR A 225 -26.84 -1.09 -36.89
CA THR A 225 -28.13 -1.65 -37.30
C THR A 225 -28.85 -0.72 -38.26
N SER A 226 -28.85 0.58 -37.98
CA SER A 226 -29.43 1.58 -38.89
C SER A 226 -28.70 1.62 -40.23
N ALA A 227 -27.38 1.42 -40.28
CA ALA A 227 -26.62 1.34 -41.52
C ALA A 227 -27.11 0.18 -42.41
N ASN A 228 -27.35 -0.99 -41.81
CA ASN A 228 -27.84 -2.17 -42.52
C ASN A 228 -29.20 -1.90 -43.19
N GLU A 229 -30.08 -1.17 -42.51
CA GLU A 229 -31.41 -0.84 -43.00
C GLU A 229 -31.38 0.27 -44.07
N HIS A 230 -30.64 1.35 -43.83
CA HIS A 230 -30.66 2.54 -44.69
C HIS A 230 -29.81 2.38 -45.95
N PHE A 231 -28.71 1.62 -45.88
CA PHE A 231 -27.77 1.47 -46.98
C PHE A 231 -27.79 0.07 -47.60
N ASN A 232 -28.68 -0.82 -47.12
CA ASN A 232 -28.77 -2.22 -47.54
C ASN A 232 -27.39 -2.91 -47.56
N CYS A 233 -26.63 -2.72 -46.48
CA CYS A 233 -25.28 -3.24 -46.32
C CYS A 233 -25.19 -4.22 -45.13
N LEU A 234 -24.04 -4.86 -44.98
CA LEU A 234 -23.62 -5.45 -43.70
C LEU A 234 -22.61 -4.54 -43.04
N CYS A 235 -22.93 -4.02 -41.88
CA CYS A 235 -22.03 -3.27 -41.03
C CYS A 235 -21.36 -4.20 -40.02
N HIS A 236 -20.06 -4.37 -40.14
CA HIS A 236 -19.25 -5.10 -39.16
C HIS A 236 -18.37 -4.13 -38.37
N ARG A 237 -17.39 -4.68 -37.64
CA ARG A 237 -16.49 -3.91 -36.76
C ARG A 237 -15.73 -2.79 -37.48
N GLU A 238 -15.18 -3.06 -38.67
CA GLU A 238 -14.25 -2.16 -39.36
C GLU A 238 -14.66 -1.84 -40.80
N PHE A 239 -15.67 -2.52 -41.34
CA PHE A 239 -16.09 -2.38 -42.72
C PHE A 239 -17.61 -2.45 -42.87
N LEU A 240 -18.11 -1.77 -43.88
CA LEU A 240 -19.41 -2.01 -44.49
C LEU A 240 -19.22 -2.91 -45.71
N TYR A 241 -20.11 -3.88 -45.92
CA TYR A 241 -20.07 -4.79 -47.07
C TYR A 241 -21.36 -4.72 -47.89
N TRP A 242 -21.21 -4.86 -49.20
CA TRP A 242 -22.28 -5.02 -50.17
C TRP A 242 -21.95 -6.19 -51.09
N LEU A 243 -22.96 -7.03 -51.35
CA LEU A 243 -22.83 -8.12 -52.32
C LEU A 243 -22.99 -7.54 -53.73
N ALA A 244 -22.07 -7.88 -54.64
CA ALA A 244 -22.16 -7.44 -56.03
C ALA A 244 -23.39 -8.05 -56.72
N GLY A 245 -24.04 -7.25 -57.59
CA GLY A 245 -25.22 -7.66 -58.36
C GLY A 245 -24.91 -8.75 -59.38
N ASP A 246 -23.99 -8.44 -60.28
CA ASP A 246 -23.62 -9.28 -61.43
C ASP A 246 -22.72 -10.48 -61.08
N ASP A 247 -21.91 -10.39 -60.02
CA ASP A 247 -20.95 -11.42 -59.63
C ASP A 247 -21.23 -11.96 -58.22
N ARG A 248 -21.37 -13.28 -58.09
CA ARG A 248 -21.65 -13.93 -56.79
C ARG A 248 -20.41 -14.00 -55.90
N ASP A 249 -19.24 -13.96 -56.50
CA ASP A 249 -17.97 -14.19 -55.83
C ASP A 249 -17.30 -12.86 -55.45
N LEU A 250 -17.93 -11.72 -55.75
CA LEU A 250 -17.40 -10.38 -55.49
C LEU A 250 -18.17 -9.66 -54.37
N VAL A 251 -17.43 -9.04 -53.47
CA VAL A 251 -17.96 -8.21 -52.38
C VAL A 251 -17.31 -6.83 -52.44
N TYR A 252 -18.13 -5.79 -52.42
CA TYR A 252 -17.66 -4.41 -52.25
C TYR A 252 -17.67 -4.04 -50.78
N LEU A 253 -16.67 -3.28 -50.35
CA LEU A 253 -16.57 -2.87 -48.96
C LEU A 253 -16.00 -1.46 -48.79
N VAL A 254 -16.45 -0.82 -47.71
CA VAL A 254 -16.01 0.52 -47.31
C VAL A 254 -15.47 0.45 -45.88
N PRO A 255 -14.19 0.79 -45.65
CA PRO A 255 -13.60 0.82 -44.32
C PRO A 255 -14.16 1.97 -43.50
N LEU A 256 -14.33 1.70 -42.21
CA LEU A 256 -14.82 2.64 -41.21
C LEU A 256 -13.68 3.35 -40.47
N ILE A 257 -12.46 2.82 -40.59
CA ILE A 257 -11.24 3.35 -39.96
C ILE A 257 -10.11 3.37 -41.00
N ASP A 258 -9.18 4.30 -40.82
CA ASP A 258 -7.91 4.25 -41.54
C ASP A 258 -7.03 3.15 -40.93
N ASN A 259 -6.43 2.31 -41.76
CA ASN A 259 -5.50 1.29 -41.34
C ASN A 259 -4.36 1.14 -42.35
N ARG A 260 -3.14 1.46 -41.92
CA ARG A 260 -1.97 1.46 -42.81
C ARG A 260 -1.21 0.14 -42.83
N ASP A 261 -1.33 -0.65 -41.77
CA ASP A 261 -0.32 -1.68 -41.47
C ASP A 261 -0.92 -3.10 -41.34
N ASP A 262 -2.22 -3.25 -41.04
CA ASP A 262 -2.79 -4.56 -40.70
C ASP A 262 -3.34 -5.34 -41.92
N TYR A 263 -3.43 -4.71 -43.08
CA TYR A 263 -4.02 -5.28 -44.29
C TYR A 263 -2.99 -5.41 -45.42
N ASN A 264 -3.35 -6.15 -46.49
CA ASN A 264 -2.47 -6.35 -47.64
C ASN A 264 -2.17 -5.05 -48.44
N ILE A 265 -2.90 -3.98 -48.15
CA ILE A 265 -2.75 -2.64 -48.73
C ILE A 265 -3.06 -1.57 -47.66
N GLU A 266 -2.67 -0.31 -47.92
CA GLU A 266 -3.11 0.83 -47.10
C GLU A 266 -4.62 1.05 -47.30
N VAL A 267 -5.36 0.89 -46.21
CA VAL A 267 -6.81 1.05 -46.16
C VAL A 267 -7.15 2.43 -45.64
N ARG A 268 -7.94 3.17 -46.41
CA ARG A 268 -8.42 4.51 -46.04
C ARG A 268 -9.93 4.49 -45.84
N ALA A 269 -10.39 5.15 -44.79
CA ALA A 269 -11.79 5.21 -44.45
C ALA A 269 -12.59 5.90 -45.56
N ARG A 270 -13.83 5.46 -45.77
CA ARG A 270 -14.74 5.91 -46.84
C ARG A 270 -14.29 5.62 -48.28
N GLN A 271 -13.14 4.99 -48.51
CA GLN A 271 -12.76 4.54 -49.84
C GLN A 271 -13.41 3.20 -50.16
N LEU A 272 -13.65 2.95 -51.46
CA LEU A 272 -14.31 1.74 -51.92
C LEU A 272 -13.26 0.71 -52.34
N TYR A 273 -13.38 -0.48 -51.76
CA TYR A 273 -12.54 -1.63 -52.07
C TYR A 273 -13.43 -2.80 -52.50
N GLN A 274 -12.79 -3.79 -53.11
CA GLN A 274 -13.41 -5.05 -53.48
C GLN A 274 -12.56 -6.22 -53.02
N CYS A 275 -13.21 -7.34 -52.72
CA CYS A 275 -12.56 -8.60 -52.42
C CYS A 275 -13.40 -9.78 -52.91
N GLY A 276 -12.78 -10.96 -53.00
CA GLY A 276 -13.50 -12.21 -53.21
C GLY A 276 -14.35 -12.56 -51.97
N ALA A 277 -15.53 -13.15 -52.18
CA ALA A 277 -16.42 -13.57 -51.10
C ALA A 277 -15.77 -14.63 -50.18
N GLU A 278 -14.92 -15.51 -50.75
CA GLU A 278 -14.17 -16.53 -49.99
C GLU A 278 -12.93 -15.96 -49.30
N ASP A 279 -12.23 -15.04 -49.97
CA ASP A 279 -10.97 -14.45 -49.47
C ASP A 279 -11.22 -13.36 -48.40
N GLY A 280 -12.33 -12.62 -48.52
CA GLY A 280 -12.68 -11.52 -47.61
C GLY A 280 -11.64 -10.41 -47.55
N VAL A 281 -11.51 -9.78 -46.38
CA VAL A 281 -10.59 -8.65 -46.15
C VAL A 281 -9.10 -9.02 -46.19
N SER A 282 -8.76 -10.29 -46.41
CA SER A 282 -7.35 -10.72 -46.53
C SER A 282 -6.72 -10.34 -47.88
N ARG A 283 -7.55 -10.09 -48.90
CA ARG A 283 -7.13 -9.70 -50.25
C ARG A 283 -7.99 -8.54 -50.75
N LEU A 284 -7.75 -7.36 -50.20
CA LEU A 284 -8.38 -6.13 -50.65
C LEU A 284 -7.73 -5.64 -51.95
N ALA A 285 -8.57 -5.18 -52.87
CA ALA A 285 -8.15 -4.43 -54.04
C ALA A 285 -8.94 -3.10 -54.10
N PRO A 286 -8.30 -1.95 -54.38
CA PRO A 286 -9.00 -0.69 -54.55
C PRO A 286 -9.89 -0.74 -55.80
N VAL A 287 -11.09 -0.16 -55.72
CA VAL A 287 -11.96 -0.01 -56.90
C VAL A 287 -11.61 1.30 -57.59
N ALA A 288 -11.16 1.22 -58.85
CA ALA A 288 -10.76 2.38 -59.66
C ALA A 288 -11.85 3.47 -59.66
N ASN A 289 -11.51 4.73 -59.40
CA ASN A 289 -12.50 5.82 -59.45
C ASN A 289 -12.72 6.23 -60.91
N ASP A 290 -13.94 6.07 -61.40
CA ASP A 290 -14.31 6.34 -62.81
C ASP A 290 -14.02 7.79 -63.26
N SER A 291 -13.71 8.71 -62.35
CA SER A 291 -13.43 10.12 -62.65
C SER A 291 -11.95 10.48 -62.83
N ASP A 292 -11.00 9.77 -62.19
CA ASP A 292 -9.58 10.20 -62.18
C ASP A 292 -8.71 9.35 -63.11
N ASP A 293 -8.99 8.05 -63.23
CA ASP A 293 -8.19 7.16 -64.09
C ASP A 293 -8.50 7.36 -65.58
N ALA A 294 -9.68 7.89 -65.93
CA ALA A 294 -10.01 8.21 -67.31
C ALA A 294 -9.17 9.39 -67.81
N GLU A 295 -8.99 10.45 -67.02
CA GLU A 295 -8.14 11.59 -67.40
C GLU A 295 -6.64 11.25 -67.37
N ASP A 296 -6.17 10.48 -66.38
CA ASP A 296 -4.76 10.09 -66.30
C ASP A 296 -4.38 9.01 -67.32
N MET A 297 -5.28 8.07 -67.68
CA MET A 297 -5.07 7.17 -68.81
C MET A 297 -5.19 7.89 -70.16
N THR A 298 -5.98 8.95 -70.25
CA THR A 298 -6.03 9.80 -71.45
C THR A 298 -4.75 10.63 -71.57
N ARG A 299 -4.22 11.20 -70.48
CA ARG A 299 -2.92 11.89 -70.46
C ARG A 299 -1.75 10.95 -70.74
N LEU A 300 -1.75 9.74 -70.17
CA LEU A 300 -0.74 8.74 -70.47
C LEU A 300 -0.82 8.29 -71.93
N ARG A 301 -2.04 8.12 -72.49
CA ARG A 301 -2.21 7.89 -73.93
C ARG A 301 -1.68 9.04 -74.78
N GLU A 302 -1.98 10.29 -74.43
CA GLU A 302 -1.47 11.47 -75.15
C GLU A 302 0.06 11.56 -75.10
N ILE A 303 0.68 11.22 -73.95
CA ILE A 303 2.14 11.16 -73.82
C ILE A 303 2.73 10.04 -74.68
N PHE A 304 2.12 8.84 -74.70
CA PHE A 304 2.60 7.71 -75.49
C PHE A 304 2.36 7.90 -77.01
N GLU A 305 1.24 8.48 -77.41
CA GLU A 305 0.96 8.83 -78.81
C GLU A 305 1.91 9.93 -79.31
N GLY A 306 2.18 10.96 -78.49
CA GLY A 306 3.18 11.98 -78.79
C GLY A 306 4.61 11.46 -78.88
N LEU A 307 4.95 10.38 -78.17
CA LEU A 307 6.28 9.74 -78.25
C LEU A 307 6.44 8.85 -79.49
N VAL A 308 5.34 8.30 -80.01
CA VAL A 308 5.31 7.48 -81.23
C VAL A 308 5.34 8.34 -82.49
N GLU A 309 4.80 9.56 -82.47
CA GLU A 309 4.92 10.52 -83.59
C GLU A 309 6.31 11.20 -83.67
N ALA A 310 7.12 11.11 -82.62
CA ALA A 310 8.46 11.69 -82.55
C ALA A 310 9.60 10.72 -82.93
N LEU A 311 9.27 9.46 -83.29
CA LEU A 311 10.19 8.41 -83.77
C LEU A 311 9.98 8.15 -85.26
#